data_AF-Q8IAI6-F1
#
_entry.id   AF-Q8IAI6-F1
#
_cell.length_a   1.000
_cell.length_b   1.000
_cell.length_c   1.000
_cell.angle_alpha   90.00
_cell.angle_beta   90.00
_cell.angle_gamma   90.00
#
_symmetry.space_group_name_H-M   'P 1'
#
loop_
_entity.id
_entity.type
_entity.pdbx_description
1 polymer ?
#
loop_
_entity_poly.entity_id
_entity_poly.type
_entity_poly.pdbx_seq_one_letter_code
_entity_poly.pdbx_strand_id
1 'polypeptide(L)'
;EAFGNAKTVRNDNSSRFGKFVSIQVGKKSRKIKGATIQNYLLEKSRVTTPGPGERGYHIFYHLLYCGQNQLLENLQLVGQYSKPQNLNYLKVSNCYEVSTINDNALFKGVVEAFHTMGINQEEQDTIFRIISSILLLGNVQFDQSTLPDTQPCTVKDEKLLKTISDLLKLDFSSLLRTINTVTRKIGSSVIYSPKKIDEVISSRDSIARNMYDRMFSWIVTRLNNSINIKGENGKENENEAQLCIGLLDILGFEDP
;
A
#
# COMPACT_ATOMS: atom_id res chain seq x y z
N GLU A 1 10.50 -5.82 -0.67
CA GLU A 1 9.76 -6.95 -1.28
C GLU A 1 8.35 -7.10 -0.73
N ALA A 2 8.13 -7.24 0.59
CA ALA A 2 6.79 -7.41 1.17
C ALA A 2 5.70 -6.45 0.62
N PHE A 3 6.06 -5.20 0.34
CA PHE A 3 5.15 -4.16 -0.17
C PHE A 3 5.11 -4.02 -1.71
N GLY A 4 6.05 -4.62 -2.42
CA GLY A 4 6.20 -4.46 -3.87
C GLY A 4 6.09 -5.77 -4.65
N ASN A 5 6.08 -6.91 -3.96
CA ASN A 5 6.02 -8.23 -4.57
C ASN A 5 4.70 -8.91 -4.22
N ALA A 6 4.30 -9.82 -5.12
CA ALA A 6 3.12 -10.64 -4.95
C ALA A 6 3.31 -11.98 -5.65
N LYS A 7 2.45 -12.94 -5.29
CA LYS A 7 2.36 -14.22 -6.00
C LYS A 7 1.58 -14.03 -7.30
N THR A 8 2.18 -14.39 -8.43
CA THR A 8 1.53 -14.51 -9.74
C THR A 8 1.34 -15.97 -10.12
N VAL A 9 0.75 -16.25 -11.27
CA VAL A 9 0.69 -17.63 -11.80
C VAL A 9 2.07 -18.22 -12.11
N ARG A 10 3.06 -17.40 -12.45
CA ARG A 10 4.41 -17.84 -12.88
C ARG A 10 5.46 -17.77 -11.77
N ASN A 11 5.27 -16.93 -10.76
CA ASN A 11 6.27 -16.68 -9.73
C ASN A 11 5.61 -16.33 -8.38
N ASP A 12 5.97 -17.07 -7.32
CA ASP A 12 5.45 -16.86 -5.97
C ASP A 12 5.88 -15.54 -5.32
N ASN A 13 6.96 -14.92 -5.80
CA ASN A 13 7.52 -13.65 -5.30
C ASN A 13 7.84 -12.67 -6.44
N SER A 14 6.91 -12.49 -7.39
CA SER A 14 7.06 -11.60 -8.54
C SER A 14 7.12 -10.13 -8.11
N SER A 15 8.15 -9.39 -8.53
CA SER A 15 8.24 -7.94 -8.37
C SER A 15 7.13 -7.27 -9.18
N ARG A 16 6.27 -6.47 -8.54
CA ARG A 16 5.13 -5.76 -9.17
C ARG A 16 5.40 -4.26 -9.34
N PHE A 17 6.69 -3.93 -9.41
CA PHE A 17 7.23 -2.60 -9.67
C PHE A 17 8.61 -2.77 -10.30
N GLY A 18 9.02 -1.84 -11.16
CA GLY A 18 10.40 -1.72 -11.60
C GLY A 18 11.24 -0.98 -10.56
N LYS A 19 12.51 -1.33 -10.43
CA LYS A 19 13.47 -0.65 -9.57
C LYS A 19 14.81 -0.47 -10.28
N PHE A 20 15.36 0.72 -10.17
CA PHE A 20 16.75 1.01 -10.52
C PHE A 20 17.51 1.29 -9.25
N VAL A 21 18.50 0.47 -8.95
CA VAL A 21 19.40 0.63 -7.80
C VAL A 21 20.72 1.19 -8.30
N SER A 22 21.07 2.37 -7.83
CA SER A 22 22.33 3.05 -8.10
C SER A 22 23.24 2.90 -6.89
N ILE A 23 24.32 2.13 -7.02
CA ILE A 23 25.33 1.96 -5.95
C ILE A 23 26.46 2.97 -6.18
N GLN A 24 26.69 3.82 -5.19
CA GLN A 24 27.74 4.83 -5.21
C GLN A 24 29.03 4.24 -4.64
N VAL A 25 30.13 4.33 -5.40
CA VAL A 25 31.44 3.81 -5.03
C VAL A 25 32.46 4.94 -5.07
N GLY A 26 33.25 5.09 -4.01
CA GLY A 26 34.31 6.10 -3.99
C GLY A 26 35.38 5.78 -5.04
N LYS A 27 35.68 6.72 -5.96
CA LYS A 27 36.63 6.47 -7.07
C LYS A 27 38.03 6.08 -6.58
N LYS A 28 38.50 6.69 -5.50
CA LYS A 28 39.81 6.39 -4.88
C LYS A 28 39.74 5.20 -3.93
N SER A 29 38.79 5.21 -3.00
CA SER A 29 38.70 4.19 -1.94
C SER A 29 38.19 2.83 -2.44
N ARG A 30 37.47 2.78 -3.57
CA ARG A 30 36.78 1.60 -4.11
C ARG A 30 35.79 0.96 -3.14
N LYS A 31 35.38 1.69 -2.10
CA LYS A 31 34.38 1.26 -1.12
C LYS A 31 33.00 1.80 -1.48
N ILE A 32 31.97 1.04 -1.10
CA ILE A 32 30.58 1.50 -1.18
C ILE A 32 30.40 2.70 -0.25
N LYS A 33 29.81 3.75 -0.79
CA LYS A 33 29.51 5.01 -0.08
C LYS A 33 28.03 5.16 0.21
N GLY A 34 27.18 4.55 -0.60
CA GLY A 34 25.73 4.59 -0.40
C GLY A 34 25.02 3.98 -1.60
N ALA A 35 23.71 4.03 -1.57
CA ALA A 35 22.89 3.66 -2.71
C ALA A 35 21.66 4.57 -2.83
N THR A 36 21.06 4.58 -4.01
CA THR A 36 19.76 5.19 -4.26
C THR A 36 18.90 4.21 -5.03
N ILE A 37 17.65 4.10 -4.64
CA ILE A 37 16.64 3.27 -5.29
C ILE A 37 15.62 4.20 -5.93
N GLN A 38 15.46 4.08 -7.24
CA GLN A 38 14.39 4.72 -7.99
C GLN A 38 13.36 3.67 -8.38
N ASN A 39 12.13 3.84 -7.92
CA ASN A 39 11.04 2.93 -8.25
C ASN A 39 10.25 3.44 -9.45
N TYR A 40 9.77 2.50 -10.25
CA TYR A 40 8.96 2.74 -11.44
C TYR A 40 7.71 1.89 -11.38
N LEU A 41 6.56 2.52 -11.64
CA LEU A 41 5.31 1.84 -12.01
C LEU A 41 4.92 0.69 -11.09
N LEU A 42 4.58 1.01 -9.83
CA LEU A 42 3.88 0.06 -8.97
C LEU A 42 2.55 -0.35 -9.63
N GLU A 43 2.28 -1.65 -9.73
CA GLU A 43 1.02 -2.18 -10.25
C GLU A 43 -0.11 -1.91 -9.25
N LYS A 44 -0.70 -0.72 -9.32
CA LYS A 44 -1.71 -0.27 -8.34
C LYS A 44 -2.98 -1.11 -8.38
N SER A 45 -3.38 -1.60 -9.56
CA SER A 45 -4.58 -2.45 -9.73
C SER A 45 -4.57 -3.68 -8.82
N ARG A 46 -3.39 -4.28 -8.58
CA ARG A 46 -3.23 -5.46 -7.73
C ARG A 46 -3.71 -5.28 -6.30
N VAL A 47 -3.79 -4.05 -5.80
CA VAL A 47 -4.32 -3.75 -4.46
C VAL A 47 -5.79 -4.15 -4.35
N THR A 48 -6.57 -3.97 -5.41
CA THR A 48 -8.04 -4.13 -5.38
C THR A 48 -8.53 -5.29 -6.24
N THR A 49 -7.78 -5.65 -7.28
CA THR A 49 -8.17 -6.65 -8.29
C THR A 49 -6.99 -7.53 -8.70
N PRO A 50 -6.41 -8.33 -7.76
CA PRO A 50 -5.45 -9.36 -8.14
C PRO A 50 -6.09 -10.39 -9.09
N GLY A 51 -5.30 -10.94 -10.00
CA GLY A 51 -5.77 -11.92 -10.99
C GLY A 51 -6.19 -13.26 -10.35
N PRO A 52 -7.04 -14.05 -11.02
CA PRO A 52 -7.42 -15.38 -10.55
C PRO A 52 -6.20 -16.28 -10.30
N GLY A 53 -6.17 -16.95 -9.14
CA GLY A 53 -5.04 -17.78 -8.73
C GLY A 53 -3.80 -16.99 -8.28
N GLU A 54 -3.84 -15.66 -8.26
CA GLU A 54 -2.76 -14.80 -7.79
C GLU A 54 -3.02 -14.26 -6.38
N ARG A 55 -2.05 -13.56 -5.79
CA ARG A 55 -2.27 -12.81 -4.54
C ARG A 55 -2.22 -11.31 -4.78
N GLY A 56 -2.84 -10.57 -3.87
CA GLY A 56 -2.45 -9.19 -3.60
C GLY A 56 -1.00 -9.11 -3.10
N TYR A 57 -0.53 -7.92 -2.75
CA TYR A 57 0.82 -7.75 -2.18
C TYR A 57 1.02 -8.58 -0.90
N HIS A 58 2.22 -9.13 -0.74
CA HIS A 58 2.55 -10.04 0.36
C HIS A 58 2.25 -9.47 1.75
N ILE A 59 2.47 -8.17 1.95
CA ILE A 59 2.26 -7.51 3.23
C ILE A 59 0.83 -7.69 3.79
N PHE A 60 -0.19 -7.79 2.93
CA PHE A 60 -1.56 -8.05 3.40
C PHE A 60 -1.66 -9.39 4.13
N TYR A 61 -1.00 -10.42 3.61
CA TYR A 61 -1.02 -11.77 4.15
C TYR A 61 -0.05 -11.90 5.33
N HIS A 62 1.14 -11.30 5.24
CA HIS A 62 2.09 -11.20 6.35
C HIS A 62 1.43 -10.58 7.59
N LEU A 63 0.67 -9.50 7.41
CA LEU A 63 -0.05 -8.85 8.50
C LEU A 63 -1.12 -9.77 9.09
N LEU A 64 -1.99 -10.36 8.27
CA LEU A 64 -3.08 -11.25 8.75
C LEU A 64 -2.54 -12.50 9.47
N TYR A 65 -1.40 -13.03 9.03
CA TYR A 65 -0.77 -14.22 9.62
C TYR A 65 0.39 -13.89 10.58
N CYS A 66 0.50 -12.65 11.06
CA CYS A 66 1.60 -12.22 11.92
C CYS A 66 1.62 -12.89 13.31
N GLY A 67 0.52 -13.52 13.72
CA GLY A 67 0.38 -14.15 15.04
C GLY A 67 0.34 -13.16 16.22
N GLN A 68 0.19 -11.86 15.95
CA GLN A 68 0.12 -10.80 16.95
C GLN A 68 -1.33 -10.36 17.16
N ASN A 69 -2.07 -11.06 18.01
CA ASN A 69 -3.51 -10.82 18.22
C ASN A 69 -3.82 -9.38 18.64
N GLN A 70 -3.03 -8.80 19.57
CA GLN A 70 -3.22 -7.42 20.01
C GLN A 70 -3.07 -6.40 18.87
N LEU A 71 -2.11 -6.63 17.96
CA LEU A 71 -1.93 -5.79 16.78
C LEU A 71 -3.16 -5.89 15.88
N LEU A 72 -3.64 -7.11 15.60
CA LEU A 72 -4.82 -7.33 14.76
C LEU A 72 -6.10 -6.72 15.37
N GLU A 73 -6.25 -6.78 16.70
CA GLU A 73 -7.35 -6.12 17.42
C GLU A 73 -7.30 -4.60 17.24
N ASN A 74 -6.13 -3.99 17.47
CA ASN A 74 -5.93 -2.55 17.28
C ASN A 74 -6.19 -2.12 15.83
N LEU A 75 -5.91 -3.01 14.88
CA LEU A 75 -6.15 -2.79 13.46
C LEU A 75 -7.56 -3.16 13.01
N GLN A 76 -8.42 -3.68 13.88
CA GLN A 76 -9.79 -4.09 13.55
C GLN A 76 -9.84 -5.22 12.50
N LEU A 77 -8.79 -6.05 12.44
CA LEU A 77 -8.65 -7.23 11.58
C LEU A 77 -8.92 -8.52 12.37
N VAL A 78 -9.96 -8.50 13.20
CA VAL A 78 -10.42 -9.63 14.03
C VAL A 78 -11.85 -10.03 13.71
N GLY A 79 -12.33 -11.12 14.31
CA GLY A 79 -13.67 -11.63 14.04
C GLY A 79 -13.87 -11.95 12.56
N GLN A 80 -14.87 -11.31 11.93
CA GLN A 80 -15.15 -11.55 10.51
C GLN A 80 -14.03 -11.08 9.57
N TYR A 81 -13.15 -10.17 9.99
CA TYR A 81 -12.05 -9.64 9.17
C TYR A 81 -10.70 -10.34 9.40
N SER A 82 -10.68 -11.39 10.22
CA SER A 82 -9.45 -12.14 10.57
C SER A 82 -8.88 -13.00 9.46
N LYS A 83 -9.66 -13.25 8.39
CA LYS A 83 -9.31 -14.18 7.33
C LYS A 83 -9.36 -13.50 5.97
N PRO A 84 -8.38 -13.76 5.07
CA PRO A 84 -8.36 -13.15 3.74
C PRO A 84 -9.59 -13.50 2.89
N GLN A 85 -10.22 -14.66 3.12
CA GLN A 85 -11.47 -15.08 2.46
C GLN A 85 -12.64 -14.12 2.72
N ASN A 86 -12.59 -13.36 3.81
CA ASN A 86 -13.64 -12.41 4.19
C ASN A 86 -13.31 -10.98 3.79
N LEU A 87 -12.14 -10.73 3.21
CA LEU A 87 -11.69 -9.40 2.78
C LEU A 87 -11.81 -9.30 1.27
N ASN A 88 -12.70 -8.44 0.75
CA ASN A 88 -13.09 -8.48 -0.67
C ASN A 88 -11.92 -8.31 -1.64
N TYR A 89 -10.95 -7.45 -1.32
CA TYR A 89 -9.76 -7.24 -2.16
C TYR A 89 -8.81 -8.45 -2.18
N LEU A 90 -8.81 -9.30 -1.16
CA LEU A 90 -8.01 -10.53 -1.12
C LEU A 90 -8.82 -11.73 -1.62
N LYS A 91 -10.13 -11.72 -1.40
CA LYS A 91 -11.07 -12.78 -1.78
C LYS A 91 -11.11 -13.03 -3.28
N VAL A 92 -11.06 -11.97 -4.08
CA VAL A 92 -11.34 -12.00 -5.53
C VAL A 92 -10.44 -12.96 -6.32
N SER A 93 -9.21 -13.20 -5.88
CA SER A 93 -8.28 -14.08 -6.58
C SER A 93 -8.37 -15.55 -6.19
N ASN A 94 -9.10 -15.88 -5.12
CA ASN A 94 -9.22 -17.23 -4.58
C ASN A 94 -7.87 -17.92 -4.26
N CYS A 95 -6.83 -17.15 -3.92
CA CYS A 95 -5.54 -17.64 -3.47
C CYS A 95 -5.10 -16.90 -2.20
N TYR A 96 -4.95 -17.67 -1.11
CA TYR A 96 -4.78 -17.13 0.25
C TYR A 96 -3.48 -17.56 0.91
N GLU A 97 -2.99 -18.74 0.55
CA GLU A 97 -1.79 -19.35 1.09
C GLU A 97 -0.91 -19.83 -0.08
N VAL A 98 0.40 -19.83 0.14
CA VAL A 98 1.39 -20.26 -0.84
C VAL A 98 2.41 -21.11 -0.09
N SER A 99 2.56 -22.37 -0.49
CA SER A 99 3.35 -23.37 0.26
C SER A 99 4.83 -23.00 0.43
N THR A 100 5.37 -22.17 -0.47
CA THR A 100 6.76 -21.69 -0.45
C THR A 100 6.97 -20.49 0.47
N ILE A 101 5.90 -19.92 1.05
CA ILE A 101 5.93 -18.64 1.76
C ILE A 101 5.44 -18.83 3.20
N ASN A 102 6.30 -18.46 4.16
CA ASN A 102 5.94 -18.37 5.57
C ASN A 102 5.62 -16.91 5.93
N ASP A 103 4.34 -16.53 5.81
CA ASP A 103 3.87 -15.17 6.02
C ASP A 103 4.18 -14.65 7.45
N ASN A 104 4.11 -15.50 8.47
CA ASN A 104 4.44 -15.14 9.85
C ASN A 104 5.91 -14.76 10.01
N ALA A 105 6.82 -15.59 9.49
CA ALA A 105 8.25 -15.36 9.58
C ALA A 105 8.66 -14.11 8.79
N LEU A 106 8.08 -13.92 7.59
CA LEU A 106 8.34 -12.74 6.77
C LEU A 106 7.81 -11.45 7.39
N PHE A 107 6.69 -11.50 8.13
CA PHE A 107 6.23 -10.34 8.90
C PHE A 107 7.26 -9.90 9.95
N LYS A 108 7.88 -10.84 10.66
CA LYS A 108 8.95 -10.52 11.63
C LYS A 108 10.12 -9.83 10.93
N GLY A 109 10.53 -10.33 9.77
CA GLY A 109 11.55 -9.70 8.94
C GLY A 109 11.18 -8.29 8.47
N VAL A 110 9.90 -8.01 8.20
CA VAL A 110 9.43 -6.65 7.87
C VAL A 110 9.63 -5.71 9.06
N VAL A 111 9.25 -6.12 10.27
CA VAL A 111 9.39 -5.30 11.49
C VAL A 111 10.87 -5.05 11.80
N GLU A 112 11.72 -6.06 11.67
CA GLU A 112 13.18 -5.92 11.82
C GLU A 112 13.77 -4.96 10.78
N ALA A 113 13.37 -5.09 9.52
CA ALA A 113 13.83 -4.18 8.46
C ALA A 113 13.39 -2.73 8.72
N PHE A 114 12.17 -2.50 9.20
CA PHE A 114 11.71 -1.18 9.60
C PHE A 114 12.56 -0.59 10.73
N HIS A 115 12.93 -1.39 11.72
CA HIS A 115 13.83 -0.96 12.78
C HIS A 115 15.20 -0.54 12.24
N THR A 116 15.82 -1.35 11.35
CA THR A 116 17.09 -1.01 10.70
C THR A 116 17.01 0.26 9.85
N MET A 117 15.87 0.49 9.20
CA MET A 117 15.60 1.71 8.42
C MET A 117 15.30 2.94 9.28
N GLY A 118 15.29 2.80 10.62
CA GLY A 118 14.96 3.88 11.55
C GLY A 118 13.49 4.30 11.47
N ILE A 119 12.59 3.42 11.04
CA ILE A 119 11.14 3.65 11.08
C ILE A 119 10.66 3.31 12.49
N ASN A 120 10.22 4.31 13.23
CA ASN A 120 9.84 4.15 14.64
C ASN A 120 8.47 3.46 14.80
N GLN A 121 8.11 3.09 16.04
CA GLN A 121 6.87 2.35 16.29
C GLN A 121 5.61 3.10 15.83
N GLU A 122 5.53 4.42 16.03
CA GLU A 122 4.37 5.21 15.60
C GLU A 122 4.23 5.23 14.06
N GLU A 123 5.34 5.33 13.35
CA GLU A 123 5.37 5.25 11.89
C GLU A 123 4.96 3.84 11.43
N GLN A 124 5.46 2.77 12.07
CA GLN A 124 5.06 1.40 11.78
C GLN A 124 3.56 1.18 12.01
N ASP A 125 3.04 1.62 13.15
CA ASP A 125 1.62 1.55 13.46
C ASP A 125 0.79 2.30 12.42
N THR A 126 1.29 3.44 11.92
CA THR A 126 0.63 4.21 10.86
C THR A 126 0.59 3.43 9.54
N ILE A 127 1.69 2.79 9.15
CA ILE A 127 1.74 1.92 7.97
C ILE A 127 0.71 0.79 8.10
N PHE A 128 0.65 0.12 9.25
CA PHE A 128 -0.28 -0.98 9.47
C PHE A 128 -1.74 -0.52 9.54
N ARG A 129 -2.03 0.67 10.10
CA ARG A 129 -3.37 1.28 10.05
C ARG A 129 -3.80 1.59 8.62
N ILE A 130 -2.89 2.07 7.76
CA ILE A 130 -3.17 2.29 6.33
C ILE A 130 -3.49 0.95 5.63
N ILE A 131 -2.69 -0.10 5.86
CA ILE A 131 -2.92 -1.43 5.30
C ILE A 131 -4.28 -1.99 5.72
N SER A 132 -4.60 -1.94 7.02
CA SER A 132 -5.88 -2.41 7.54
C SER A 132 -7.05 -1.62 6.93
N SER A 133 -6.92 -0.29 6.89
CA SER A 133 -7.94 0.58 6.31
C SER A 133 -8.21 0.24 4.84
N ILE A 134 -7.17 -0.06 4.05
CA ILE A 134 -7.31 -0.53 2.66
C ILE A 134 -8.10 -1.83 2.60
N LEU A 135 -7.76 -2.83 3.43
CA LEU A 135 -8.45 -4.12 3.47
C LEU A 135 -9.93 -3.97 3.85
N LEU A 136 -10.22 -3.22 4.91
CA LEU A 136 -11.58 -2.96 5.38
C LEU A 136 -12.39 -2.14 4.36
N LEU A 137 -11.75 -1.21 3.65
CA LEU A 137 -12.41 -0.37 2.65
C LEU A 137 -13.06 -1.23 1.56
N GLY A 138 -12.42 -2.32 1.12
CA GLY A 138 -13.00 -3.24 0.12
C GLY A 138 -14.31 -3.89 0.56
N ASN A 139 -14.57 -3.95 1.86
CA ASN A 139 -15.78 -4.53 2.45
C ASN A 139 -16.91 -3.51 2.66
N VAL A 140 -16.68 -2.22 2.41
CA VAL A 140 -17.75 -1.21 2.47
C VAL A 140 -18.78 -1.49 1.37
N GLN A 141 -20.03 -1.66 1.79
CA GLN A 141 -21.18 -1.92 0.93
C GLN A 141 -22.02 -0.67 0.77
N PHE A 142 -22.54 -0.49 -0.45
CA PHE A 142 -23.36 0.66 -0.80
C PHE A 142 -24.78 0.22 -1.16
N ASP A 143 -25.74 1.09 -0.86
CA ASP A 143 -27.15 0.87 -1.14
C ASP A 143 -27.43 1.14 -2.63
N GLN A 144 -28.06 0.15 -3.26
CA GLN A 144 -28.41 0.18 -4.68
C GLN A 144 -29.83 0.72 -4.91
N SER A 145 -30.59 0.98 -3.84
CA SER A 145 -32.01 1.39 -3.92
C SER A 145 -32.22 2.90 -4.20
N THR A 146 -31.19 3.73 -4.06
CA THR A 146 -31.24 5.18 -4.36
C THR A 146 -31.16 5.44 -5.87
N LEU A 147 -32.31 5.33 -6.54
CA LEU A 147 -32.50 5.48 -7.99
C LEU A 147 -33.22 6.77 -8.46
N PRO A 148 -33.06 7.94 -7.83
CA PRO A 148 -33.18 9.18 -8.57
C PRO A 148 -31.86 9.97 -8.59
N ASP A 149 -31.59 10.67 -9.71
CA ASP A 149 -30.45 11.58 -9.92
C ASP A 149 -30.31 12.71 -8.87
N THR A 150 -31.19 12.74 -7.87
CA THR A 150 -31.30 13.75 -6.81
C THR A 150 -30.80 13.27 -5.44
N GLN A 151 -30.56 11.97 -5.22
CA GLN A 151 -30.06 11.46 -3.93
C GLN A 151 -28.71 10.73 -4.06
N PRO A 152 -27.74 11.01 -3.17
CA PRO A 152 -26.46 10.30 -3.15
C PRO A 152 -26.66 8.83 -2.79
N CYS A 153 -25.91 7.97 -3.47
CA CYS A 153 -25.74 6.58 -3.06
C CYS A 153 -25.28 6.55 -1.59
N THR A 154 -26.00 5.81 -0.75
CA THR A 154 -25.73 5.71 0.68
C THR A 154 -24.87 4.48 0.98
N VAL A 155 -24.14 4.52 2.08
CA VAL A 155 -23.43 3.34 2.60
C VAL A 155 -24.44 2.49 3.37
N LYS A 156 -24.53 1.19 3.09
CA LYS A 156 -25.50 0.30 3.77
C LYS A 156 -25.27 0.22 5.28
N ASP A 157 -24.00 0.15 5.69
CA ASP A 157 -23.58 0.17 7.09
C ASP A 157 -22.38 1.10 7.25
N GLU A 158 -22.63 2.25 7.85
CA GLU A 158 -21.61 3.27 8.10
C GLU A 158 -20.59 2.86 9.18
N LYS A 159 -20.86 1.81 9.97
CA LYS A 159 -19.96 1.38 11.06
C LYS A 159 -18.56 1.08 10.55
N LEU A 160 -18.46 0.33 9.46
CA LEU A 160 -17.17 -0.04 8.88
C LEU A 160 -16.42 1.20 8.36
N LEU A 161 -17.15 2.14 7.75
CA LEU A 161 -16.54 3.38 7.27
C LEU A 161 -16.09 4.28 8.43
N LYS A 162 -16.84 4.30 9.53
CA LYS A 162 -16.44 4.98 10.76
C LYS A 162 -15.18 4.37 11.36
N THR A 163 -15.09 3.04 11.44
CA THR A 163 -13.87 2.33 11.85
C THR A 163 -12.66 2.71 10.98
N ILE A 164 -12.83 2.79 9.66
CA ILE A 164 -11.77 3.23 8.74
C ILE A 164 -11.38 4.69 9.00
N SER A 165 -12.35 5.56 9.24
CA SER A 165 -12.12 6.97 9.59
C SER A 165 -11.27 7.10 10.86
N ASP A 166 -11.59 6.32 11.90
CA ASP A 166 -10.88 6.32 13.17
C ASP A 166 -9.44 5.80 13.02
N LEU A 167 -9.24 4.69 12.26
CA LEU A 167 -7.91 4.15 11.96
C LEU A 167 -7.02 5.15 11.21
N LEU A 168 -7.59 5.88 10.26
CA LEU A 168 -6.89 6.90 9.47
C LEU A 168 -6.80 8.26 10.16
N LYS A 169 -7.46 8.43 11.32
CA LYS A 169 -7.60 9.71 12.02
C LYS A 169 -8.17 10.82 11.12
N LEU A 170 -9.20 10.47 10.34
CA LEU A 170 -9.89 11.37 9.42
C LEU A 170 -11.26 11.76 9.98
N ASP A 171 -11.77 12.90 9.52
CA ASP A 171 -13.17 13.28 9.72
C ASP A 171 -14.09 12.38 8.88
N PHE A 172 -15.03 11.72 9.56
CA PHE A 172 -15.96 10.78 8.95
C PHE A 172 -16.79 11.43 7.85
N SER A 173 -17.29 12.65 8.08
CA SER A 173 -18.13 13.39 7.12
C SER A 173 -17.37 13.67 5.82
N SER A 174 -16.09 14.02 5.94
CA SER A 174 -15.21 14.27 4.81
C SER A 174 -14.88 13.01 4.02
N LEU A 175 -14.65 11.88 4.70
CA LEU A 175 -14.43 10.59 4.06
C LEU A 175 -15.69 10.13 3.29
N LEU A 176 -16.85 10.17 3.96
CA LEU A 176 -18.14 9.81 3.37
C LEU A 176 -18.46 10.67 2.14
N ARG A 177 -18.29 11.99 2.25
CA ARG A 177 -18.49 12.92 1.12
C ARG A 177 -17.54 12.62 -0.03
N THR A 178 -16.27 12.34 0.24
CA THR A 178 -15.28 12.02 -0.80
C THR A 178 -15.67 10.77 -1.59
N ILE A 179 -16.21 9.76 -0.91
CA ILE A 179 -16.68 8.53 -1.53
C ILE A 179 -17.96 8.79 -2.34
N ASN A 180 -18.95 9.46 -1.77
CA ASN A 180 -20.31 9.55 -2.34
C ASN A 180 -20.54 10.70 -3.33
N THR A 181 -19.65 11.70 -3.37
CA THR A 181 -19.88 12.92 -4.16
C THR A 181 -18.76 13.23 -5.14
N VAL A 182 -19.13 13.84 -6.26
CA VAL A 182 -18.22 14.52 -7.18
C VAL A 182 -18.16 15.99 -6.80
N THR A 183 -16.94 16.48 -6.56
CA THR A 183 -16.69 17.90 -6.30
C THR A 183 -16.33 18.59 -7.61
N ARG A 184 -17.17 19.53 -8.06
CA ARG A 184 -16.90 20.37 -9.24
C ARG A 184 -16.68 21.80 -8.78
N LYS A 185 -15.53 22.38 -9.13
CA LYS A 185 -15.25 23.80 -8.90
C LYS A 185 -15.66 24.59 -10.15
N ILE A 186 -16.64 25.46 -10.03
CA ILE A 186 -17.12 26.31 -11.12
C ILE A 186 -16.89 27.77 -10.70
N GLY A 187 -15.87 28.41 -11.28
CA GLY A 187 -15.43 29.73 -10.84
C GLY A 187 -14.98 29.72 -9.37
N SER A 188 -15.66 30.50 -8.52
CA SER A 188 -15.43 30.57 -7.08
C SER A 188 -16.30 29.59 -6.26
N SER A 189 -17.31 28.95 -6.85
CA SER A 189 -18.20 28.04 -6.13
C SER A 189 -17.77 26.58 -6.25
N VAL A 190 -18.09 25.80 -5.22
CA VAL A 190 -17.89 24.35 -5.19
C VAL A 190 -19.25 23.67 -5.16
N ILE A 191 -19.52 22.86 -6.16
CA ILE A 191 -20.76 22.10 -6.29
C ILE A 191 -20.47 20.63 -5.98
N TYR A 192 -21.30 20.04 -5.14
CA TYR A 192 -21.28 18.62 -4.84
C TYR A 192 -22.44 17.95 -5.55
N SER A 193 -22.15 16.93 -6.35
CA SER A 193 -23.17 16.11 -7.01
C SER A 193 -23.04 14.65 -6.56
N PRO A 194 -24.16 13.94 -6.37
CA PRO A 194 -24.12 12.52 -6.01
C PRO A 194 -23.44 11.69 -7.10
N LYS A 195 -22.65 10.68 -6.69
CA LYS A 195 -22.10 9.66 -7.58
C LYS A 195 -23.07 8.51 -7.78
N LYS A 196 -23.06 7.90 -8.97
CA LYS A 196 -23.70 6.60 -9.23
C LYS A 196 -22.93 5.49 -8.54
N ILE A 197 -23.58 4.34 -8.34
CA ILE A 197 -22.99 3.18 -7.65
C ILE A 197 -21.62 2.77 -8.22
N ASP A 198 -21.49 2.68 -9.54
CA ASP A 198 -20.22 2.29 -10.18
C ASP A 198 -19.12 3.35 -9.95
N GLU A 199 -19.49 4.63 -9.94
CA GLU A 199 -18.56 5.72 -9.64
C GLU A 199 -18.14 5.71 -8.16
N VAL A 200 -19.06 5.35 -7.25
CA VAL A 200 -18.76 5.19 -5.82
C VAL A 200 -17.79 4.03 -5.59
N ILE A 201 -18.04 2.87 -6.21
CA ILE A 201 -17.14 1.71 -6.15
C ILE A 201 -15.77 2.07 -6.75
N SER A 202 -15.75 2.68 -7.93
CA SER A 202 -14.51 3.14 -8.57
C SER A 202 -13.76 4.17 -7.71
N SER A 203 -14.47 5.06 -7.03
CA SER A 203 -13.90 6.03 -6.10
C SER A 203 -13.27 5.36 -4.89
N ARG A 204 -13.97 4.40 -4.27
CA ARG A 204 -13.47 3.59 -3.15
C ARG A 204 -12.19 2.84 -3.53
N ASP A 205 -12.21 2.15 -4.65
CA ASP A 205 -11.07 1.36 -5.13
C ASP A 205 -9.90 2.28 -5.51
N SER A 206 -10.18 3.45 -6.08
CA SER A 206 -9.16 4.46 -6.37
C SER A 206 -8.53 5.01 -5.09
N ILE A 207 -9.30 5.26 -4.04
CA ILE A 207 -8.76 5.67 -2.72
C ILE A 207 -7.82 4.60 -2.18
N ALA A 208 -8.23 3.33 -2.17
CA ALA A 208 -7.40 2.20 -1.72
C ALA A 208 -6.06 2.13 -2.47
N ARG A 209 -6.11 2.18 -3.81
CA ARG A 209 -4.93 2.15 -4.68
C ARG A 209 -3.99 3.32 -4.41
N ASN A 210 -4.53 4.53 -4.25
CA ASN A 210 -3.73 5.73 -4.00
C ASN A 210 -3.11 5.75 -2.60
N MET A 211 -3.82 5.25 -1.58
CA MET A 211 -3.27 5.10 -0.23
C MET A 211 -2.07 4.15 -0.24
N TYR A 212 -2.21 2.99 -0.91
CA TYR A 212 -1.14 2.02 -1.03
C TYR A 212 0.08 2.59 -1.77
N ASP A 213 -0.15 3.25 -2.91
CA ASP A 213 0.90 3.85 -3.73
C ASP A 213 1.70 4.94 -3.00
N ARG A 214 1.01 5.81 -2.26
CA ARG A 214 1.64 6.86 -1.44
C ARG A 214 2.43 6.26 -0.27
N MET A 215 1.86 5.28 0.42
CA MET A 215 2.54 4.55 1.49
C MET A 215 3.80 3.85 0.97
N PHE A 216 3.71 3.14 -0.16
CA PHE A 216 4.85 2.49 -0.80
C PHE A 216 5.95 3.50 -1.16
N SER A 217 5.58 4.61 -1.82
CA SER A 217 6.53 5.67 -2.18
C SER A 217 7.20 6.29 -0.95
N TRP A 218 6.46 6.45 0.14
CA TRP A 218 7.01 6.93 1.41
C TRP A 218 8.00 5.94 2.01
N ILE A 219 7.70 4.63 2.03
CA ILE A 219 8.61 3.58 2.52
C ILE A 219 9.92 3.59 1.72
N VAL A 220 9.85 3.78 0.41
CA VAL A 220 11.02 3.82 -0.48
C VAL A 220 11.84 5.08 -0.23
N THR A 221 11.19 6.21 0.04
CA THR A 221 11.86 7.44 0.45
C THR A 221 12.61 7.24 1.77
N ARG A 222 11.98 6.57 2.76
CA ARG A 222 12.64 6.20 4.02
C ARG A 222 13.85 5.30 3.81
N LEU A 223 13.71 4.30 2.93
CA LEU A 223 14.82 3.41 2.58
C LEU A 223 15.98 4.19 1.97
N ASN A 224 15.72 5.07 1.01
CA ASN A 224 16.74 5.93 0.41
C ASN A 224 17.43 6.82 1.45
N ASN A 225 16.69 7.39 2.40
CA ASN A 225 17.28 8.20 3.47
C ASN A 225 18.17 7.38 4.41
N SER A 226 17.87 6.09 4.59
CA SER A 226 18.66 5.18 5.44
C SER A 226 19.95 4.71 4.75
N ILE A 227 19.93 4.47 3.44
CA ILE A 227 21.08 3.90 2.69
C ILE A 227 21.94 4.94 1.97
N ASN A 228 21.43 6.16 1.78
CA ASN A 228 22.18 7.25 1.19
C ASN A 228 22.98 7.97 2.28
N ILE A 229 24.27 7.67 2.37
CA ILE A 229 25.16 8.31 3.33
C ILE A 229 25.53 9.70 2.77
N LYS A 230 24.79 10.73 3.21
CA LYS A 230 25.33 12.10 3.18
C LYS A 230 26.50 12.13 4.17
N GLY A 231 27.69 12.51 3.72
CA GLY A 231 28.90 12.47 4.55
C GLY A 231 28.69 13.10 5.93
N GLU A 232 29.37 12.56 6.95
CA GLU A 232 29.16 12.76 8.42
C GLU A 232 29.02 14.21 8.93
N ASN A 233 29.12 15.23 8.09
CA ASN A 233 28.95 16.65 8.45
C ASN A 233 28.07 17.45 7.48
N GLY A 234 27.28 16.81 6.60
CA GLY A 234 26.49 17.52 5.57
C GLY A 234 27.35 18.25 4.53
N LYS A 235 28.67 18.20 4.66
CA LYS A 235 29.64 18.55 3.64
C LYS A 235 29.87 17.29 2.82
N GLU A 236 29.22 17.23 1.67
CA GLU A 236 29.79 16.45 0.58
C GLU A 236 31.25 16.92 0.47
N ASN A 237 32.21 16.01 0.57
CA ASN A 237 33.48 16.29 -0.07
C ASN A 237 33.15 16.30 -1.58
N GLU A 238 32.62 17.42 -2.09
CA GLU A 238 32.29 17.65 -3.50
C GLU A 238 33.50 17.34 -4.41
N ASN A 239 34.70 17.28 -3.82
CA ASN A 239 35.96 16.93 -4.45
C ASN A 239 36.26 15.41 -4.56
N GLU A 240 35.45 14.50 -4.00
CA GLU A 240 35.59 13.05 -4.26
C GLU A 240 34.67 12.61 -5.39
N ALA A 241 35.20 12.58 -6.61
CA ALA A 241 34.52 11.96 -7.75
C ALA A 241 34.00 10.55 -7.36
N GLN A 242 32.72 10.31 -7.63
CA GLN A 242 32.06 9.03 -7.37
C GLN A 242 31.93 8.24 -8.67
N LEU A 243 32.04 6.90 -8.55
CA LEU A 243 31.62 5.97 -9.59
C LEU A 243 30.24 5.45 -9.23
N CYS A 244 29.46 5.11 -10.25
CA CYS A 244 28.12 4.56 -10.10
C CYS A 244 28.03 3.20 -10.78
N ILE A 245 27.47 2.22 -10.08
CA ILE A 245 27.05 0.93 -10.65
C ILE A 245 25.52 0.92 -10.63
N GLY A 246 24.90 0.90 -11.80
CA GLY A 246 23.46 0.85 -11.96
C GLY A 246 22.97 -0.58 -12.15
N LEU A 247 21.98 -0.99 -11.35
CA LEU A 247 21.28 -2.27 -11.47
C LEU A 247 19.82 -1.97 -11.81
N LEU A 248 19.40 -2.35 -13.01
CA LEU A 248 18.03 -2.22 -13.46
C LEU A 248 17.31 -3.56 -13.32
N ASP A 249 16.27 -3.59 -12.50
CA ASP A 249 15.36 -4.72 -12.32
C ASP A 249 13.95 -4.26 -12.71
N ILE A 250 13.46 -4.77 -13.82
CA ILE A 250 12.16 -4.38 -14.38
C ILE A 250 11.22 -5.58 -14.41
N LEU A 251 9.92 -5.28 -14.38
CA LEU A 251 8.85 -6.24 -14.62
C LEU A 251 9.18 -7.06 -15.87
N GLY A 252 9.29 -8.38 -15.70
CA GLY A 252 9.37 -9.30 -16.82
C GLY A 252 8.06 -9.28 -17.61
N PHE A 253 8.12 -9.60 -18.90
CA PHE A 253 6.91 -9.80 -19.69
C PHE A 253 6.11 -10.98 -19.10
N GLU A 254 4.93 -10.68 -18.56
CA GLU A 254 3.96 -11.68 -18.15
C GLU A 254 2.78 -11.57 -19.11
N ASP A 255 2.63 -12.55 -20.01
CA ASP A 255 1.46 -12.58 -20.89
C ASP A 255 0.20 -12.84 -20.05
N PRO A 256 -0.86 -12.06 -20.27
CA PRO A 256 -2.13 -12.18 -19.55
C PRO A 256 -2.85 -13.50 -19.83
#